data_AF-A0A9E4TTR7-F1
#
_entry.id   AF-A0A9E4TTR7-F1
#
_cell.length_a   1.000
_cell.length_b   1.000
_cell.length_c   1.000
_cell.angle_alpha   90.00
_cell.angle_beta   90.00
_cell.angle_gamma   90.00
#
_symmetry.space_group_name_H-M   'P 1'
#
loop_
_entity.id
_entity.type
_entity.pdbx_description
1 polymer ?
#
loop_
_entity_poly.entity_id
_entity_poly.type
_entity_poly.pdbx_seq_one_letter_code
_entity_poly.pdbx_strand_id
1 'polypeptide(L)'
;MSALDELNPRQQIFCREYIIDFNGTRAAIDAGYSEKTASVQASRLLRNVKVQNALLKLIQERNERLRMTSDGVLERLTEESDAKFSDLLDEQGDIKKPKEWPHVWDRMVTSYKITERTDKEGNVTVTREIRKNENPRRLELIGKHIDVQAFRDRLQVVEGNDIVAMKAAQARAIAAQAEEDEDDWGKQDDIEQPEEEVESSTFADDLEAAQAKALASNQYDDEGEY
;
A
#
# COMPACT_ATOMS: atom_id res chain seq x y z
N MET A 1 -4.32 -33.86 -5.99
CA MET A 1 -5.25 -32.89 -5.39
C MET A 1 -4.65 -31.51 -5.55
N SER A 2 -5.39 -30.60 -6.17
CA SER A 2 -4.98 -29.20 -6.33
C SER A 2 -4.94 -28.52 -4.95
N ALA A 3 -4.01 -27.58 -4.73
CA ALA A 3 -3.94 -26.83 -3.46
C ALA A 3 -5.24 -26.07 -3.14
N LEU A 4 -6.03 -25.78 -4.16
CA LEU A 4 -7.32 -25.12 -4.02
C LEU A 4 -8.43 -26.06 -3.54
N ASP A 5 -8.28 -27.38 -3.70
CA ASP A 5 -9.33 -28.36 -3.35
C ASP A 5 -9.57 -28.44 -1.83
N GLU A 6 -8.61 -28.00 -1.01
CA GLU A 6 -8.72 -27.95 0.46
C GLU A 6 -9.43 -26.68 0.98
N LEU A 7 -9.75 -25.74 0.09
CA LEU A 7 -10.35 -24.45 0.41
C LEU A 7 -11.83 -24.42 0.03
N ASN A 8 -12.62 -23.63 0.77
CA ASN A 8 -14.01 -23.35 0.39
C ASN A 8 -14.04 -22.58 -0.96
N PRO A 9 -15.04 -22.80 -1.84
CA PRO A 9 -15.24 -22.04 -3.08
C PRO A 9 -14.92 -20.53 -2.99
N ARG A 10 -15.37 -19.83 -1.95
CA ARG A 10 -15.07 -18.38 -1.78
C ARG A 10 -13.59 -18.10 -1.54
N GLN A 11 -12.92 -18.96 -0.77
CA GLN A 11 -11.47 -18.83 -0.52
C GLN A 11 -10.67 -19.16 -1.78
N GLN A 12 -11.14 -20.10 -2.61
CA GLN A 12 -10.51 -20.39 -3.89
C GLN A 12 -10.56 -19.19 -4.84
N ILE A 13 -11.73 -18.54 -4.96
CA ILE A 13 -11.89 -17.32 -5.78
C ILE A 13 -10.99 -16.21 -5.23
N PHE A 14 -10.99 -16.00 -3.91
CA PHE A 14 -10.10 -15.04 -3.27
C PHE A 14 -8.63 -15.26 -3.65
N CYS A 15 -8.14 -16.50 -3.61
CA CYS A 15 -6.76 -16.81 -3.96
C CYS A 15 -6.45 -16.50 -5.43
N ARG A 16 -7.37 -16.80 -6.34
CA ARG A 16 -7.22 -16.53 -7.78
C ARG A 16 -7.16 -15.03 -8.06
N GLU A 17 -8.06 -14.25 -7.45
CA GLU A 17 -8.12 -12.81 -7.63
C GLU A 17 -6.94 -12.09 -7.00
N TYR A 18 -6.53 -12.53 -5.81
CA TYR A 18 -5.42 -11.90 -5.08
C TYR A 18 -4.09 -11.98 -5.84
N ILE A 19 -3.83 -13.04 -6.60
CA ILE A 19 -2.55 -13.20 -7.32
C ILE A 19 -2.42 -12.30 -8.55
N ILE A 20 -3.52 -11.70 -9.01
CA ILE A 20 -3.50 -10.80 -10.16
C ILE A 20 -2.74 -9.51 -9.79
N ASP A 21 -3.10 -8.89 -8.67
CA ASP A 21 -2.63 -7.55 -8.29
C ASP A 21 -2.21 -7.41 -6.81
N PHE A 22 -2.25 -8.48 -6.03
CA PHE A 22 -1.98 -8.52 -4.58
C PHE A 22 -2.85 -7.56 -3.77
N ASN A 23 -4.04 -7.20 -4.27
CA ASN A 23 -5.00 -6.38 -3.56
C ASN A 23 -6.00 -7.25 -2.79
N GLY A 24 -5.79 -7.36 -1.47
CA GLY A 24 -6.63 -8.18 -0.60
C GLY A 24 -8.09 -7.73 -0.58
N THR A 25 -8.34 -6.42 -0.47
CA THR A 25 -9.71 -5.89 -0.37
C THR A 25 -10.49 -6.15 -1.65
N ARG A 26 -9.90 -5.87 -2.83
CA ARG A 26 -10.54 -6.15 -4.13
C ARG A 26 -10.81 -7.64 -4.28
N ALA A 27 -9.82 -8.49 -4.01
CA ALA A 27 -9.97 -9.94 -4.12
C ALA A 27 -11.07 -10.50 -3.20
N ALA A 28 -11.27 -9.91 -2.01
CA ALA A 28 -12.36 -10.29 -1.12
C ALA A 28 -13.75 -9.87 -1.66
N ILE A 29 -13.86 -8.68 -2.27
CA ILE A 29 -15.11 -8.25 -2.91
C ILE A 29 -15.47 -9.20 -4.05
N ASP A 30 -14.50 -9.47 -4.93
CA ASP A 30 -14.70 -10.35 -6.10
C ASP A 30 -14.99 -11.81 -5.69
N ALA A 31 -14.47 -12.25 -4.54
CA ALA A 31 -14.81 -13.54 -3.93
C ALA A 31 -16.20 -13.61 -3.28
N GLY A 32 -16.98 -12.52 -3.31
CA GLY A 32 -18.33 -12.44 -2.78
C GLY A 32 -18.42 -12.17 -1.27
N TYR A 33 -17.39 -11.57 -0.67
CA TYR A 33 -17.48 -11.02 0.69
C TYR A 33 -18.10 -9.62 0.66
N SER A 34 -18.76 -9.22 1.75
CA SER A 34 -19.37 -7.88 1.84
C SER A 34 -18.29 -6.79 1.74
N GLU A 35 -18.50 -5.83 0.84
CA GLU A 35 -17.62 -4.67 0.62
C GLU A 35 -17.27 -3.95 1.93
N LYS A 36 -18.26 -3.74 2.80
CA LYS A 36 -18.09 -3.08 4.10
C LYS A 36 -17.07 -3.79 5.02
N THR A 37 -16.88 -5.10 4.82
CA THR A 37 -15.98 -5.92 5.66
C THR A 37 -14.82 -6.52 4.87
N ALA A 38 -14.70 -6.22 3.58
CA ALA A 38 -13.77 -6.89 2.67
C ALA A 38 -12.30 -6.76 3.12
N SER A 39 -11.90 -5.57 3.60
CA SER A 39 -10.54 -5.35 4.13
C SER A 39 -10.22 -6.21 5.36
N VAL A 40 -11.18 -6.33 6.29
CA VAL A 40 -11.04 -7.16 7.49
C VAL A 40 -11.00 -8.65 7.12
N GLN A 41 -11.87 -9.08 6.20
CA GLN A 41 -11.90 -10.47 5.73
C GLN A 41 -10.62 -10.82 4.98
N ALA A 42 -10.14 -9.94 4.09
CA ALA A 42 -8.87 -10.13 3.39
C ALA A 42 -7.71 -10.32 4.38
N SER A 43 -7.61 -9.46 5.40
CA SER A 43 -6.59 -9.56 6.44
C SER A 43 -6.65 -10.89 7.20
N ARG A 44 -7.85 -11.40 7.48
CA ARG A 44 -8.05 -12.71 8.13
C ARG A 44 -7.69 -13.87 7.20
N LEU A 45 -8.08 -13.80 5.92
CA LEU A 45 -7.79 -14.80 4.92
C LEU A 45 -6.28 -14.92 4.67
N LEU A 46 -5.58 -13.79 4.58
CA LEU A 46 -4.11 -13.77 4.38
C LEU A 46 -3.33 -14.33 5.58
N ARG A 47 -3.93 -14.40 6.78
CA ARG A 47 -3.35 -15.07 7.96
C ARG A 47 -3.68 -16.56 8.04
N ASN A 48 -4.62 -17.04 7.22
CA ASN A 48 -5.02 -18.45 7.24
C ASN A 48 -3.97 -19.30 6.53
N VAL A 49 -3.41 -20.28 7.24
CA VAL A 49 -2.33 -21.16 6.74
C VAL A 49 -2.73 -21.90 5.45
N LYS A 50 -3.99 -22.34 5.32
CA LYS A 50 -4.45 -23.03 4.10
C LYS A 50 -4.48 -22.08 2.90
N VAL A 51 -4.93 -20.84 3.11
CA VAL A 51 -4.94 -19.79 2.09
C VAL A 51 -3.52 -19.41 1.71
N GLN A 52 -2.63 -19.23 2.67
CA GLN A 52 -1.20 -18.96 2.42
C GLN A 52 -0.56 -20.08 1.59
N ASN A 53 -0.78 -21.34 1.95
CA ASN A 53 -0.26 -22.49 1.19
C ASN A 53 -0.79 -22.51 -0.25
N ALA A 54 -2.08 -22.22 -0.45
CA ALA A 54 -2.65 -22.15 -1.79
C ALA A 54 -2.08 -20.99 -2.62
N LEU A 55 -1.91 -19.82 -2.00
CA LEU A 55 -1.28 -18.66 -2.63
C LEU A 55 0.17 -18.96 -3.04
N LEU A 56 0.96 -19.59 -2.16
CA LEU A 56 2.33 -19.99 -2.46
C LEU A 56 2.40 -20.93 -3.68
N LYS A 57 1.52 -21.93 -3.76
CA LYS A 57 1.49 -22.82 -4.93
C LYS A 57 1.10 -22.10 -6.21
N LEU A 58 0.09 -21.23 -6.17
CA LEU A 58 -0.31 -20.45 -7.35
C LEU A 58 0.79 -19.47 -7.79
N ILE A 59 1.53 -18.87 -6.85
CA ILE A 59 2.71 -18.05 -7.15
C ILE A 59 3.80 -18.90 -7.81
N GLN A 60 4.07 -20.09 -7.27
CA GLN A 60 5.04 -21.03 -7.82
C GLN A 60 4.67 -21.46 -9.25
N GLU A 61 3.42 -21.85 -9.49
CA GLU A 61 2.90 -22.20 -10.82
C GLU A 61 3.01 -21.03 -11.81
N ARG A 62 2.72 -19.79 -11.36
CA ARG A 62 2.90 -18.58 -12.18
C ARG A 62 4.37 -18.37 -12.53
N ASN A 63 5.27 -18.54 -11.57
CA ASN A 63 6.70 -18.36 -11.74
C ASN A 63 7.28 -19.41 -12.70
N GLU A 64 6.89 -20.68 -12.55
CA GLU A 64 7.28 -21.76 -13.45
C GLU A 64 6.80 -21.52 -14.87
N ARG A 65 5.54 -21.10 -15.06
CA ARG A 65 4.99 -20.75 -16.37
C ARG A 65 5.74 -19.59 -17.03
N LEU A 66 6.16 -18.60 -16.25
CA LEU A 66 6.92 -17.45 -16.75
C LEU A 66 8.43 -17.70 -16.81
N ARG A 67 8.92 -18.85 -16.32
CA ARG A 67 10.34 -19.15 -16.13
C ARG A 67 11.07 -18.03 -15.37
N MET A 68 10.39 -17.42 -14.42
CA MET A 68 10.92 -16.33 -13.61
C MET A 68 11.35 -16.86 -12.25
N THR A 69 12.63 -16.74 -11.94
CA THR A 69 13.19 -17.01 -10.62
C THR A 69 13.58 -15.69 -9.95
N SER A 70 13.64 -15.67 -8.63
CA SER A 70 14.14 -14.50 -7.90
C SER A 70 15.56 -14.15 -8.35
N ASP A 71 16.42 -15.17 -8.45
CA ASP A 71 17.80 -15.03 -8.91
C ASP A 71 17.89 -14.45 -10.31
N GLY A 72 17.03 -14.90 -11.25
CA GLY A 72 17.03 -14.39 -12.62
C GLY A 72 16.55 -12.94 -12.72
N VAL A 73 15.71 -12.49 -11.79
CA VAL A 73 15.35 -11.06 -11.69
C VAL A 73 16.51 -10.25 -11.13
N LEU A 74 17.21 -10.75 -10.11
CA LEU A 74 18.38 -10.10 -9.53
C LEU A 74 19.53 -10.01 -10.53
N GLU A 75 19.83 -11.09 -11.25
CA GLU A 75 20.86 -11.11 -12.28
C GLU A 75 20.59 -10.01 -13.31
N ARG A 76 19.36 -9.90 -13.81
CA ARG A 76 18.97 -8.82 -14.73
C ARG A 76 19.10 -7.43 -14.11
N LEU A 77 18.68 -7.25 -12.85
CA LEU A 77 18.78 -5.95 -12.18
C LEU A 77 20.24 -5.55 -11.94
N THR A 78 21.11 -6.50 -11.61
CA THR A 78 22.55 -6.31 -11.43
C THR A 78 23.21 -5.98 -12.76
N GLU A 79 22.93 -6.74 -13.82
CA GLU A 79 23.38 -6.44 -15.19
C GLU A 79 23.04 -5.00 -15.60
N GLU A 80 21.79 -4.58 -15.38
CA GLU A 80 21.32 -3.22 -15.70
C GLU A 80 21.97 -2.15 -14.82
N SER A 81 22.38 -2.49 -13.59
CA SER A 81 23.01 -1.56 -12.64
C SER A 81 24.52 -1.41 -12.90
N ASP A 82 25.17 -2.49 -13.32
CA ASP A 82 26.61 -2.54 -13.62
C ASP A 82 26.94 -2.06 -15.05
N ALA A 83 25.93 -1.89 -15.92
CA ALA A 83 26.10 -1.39 -17.28
C ALA A 83 26.79 -0.02 -17.30
N LYS A 84 27.99 0.05 -17.88
CA LYS A 84 28.79 1.28 -17.96
C LYS A 84 28.69 1.90 -19.33
N PHE A 85 28.62 3.22 -19.39
CA PHE A 85 28.59 3.94 -20.67
C PHE A 85 29.79 3.61 -21.56
N SER A 86 30.95 3.31 -20.94
CA SER A 86 32.16 2.85 -21.64
C SER A 86 31.94 1.61 -22.52
N ASP A 87 30.96 0.76 -22.21
CA ASP A 87 30.68 -0.45 -22.99
C ASP A 87 30.17 -0.12 -24.40
N LEU A 88 29.54 1.06 -24.55
CA LEU A 88 29.03 1.58 -25.81
C LEU A 88 30.08 2.28 -26.66
N LEU A 89 31.30 2.47 -26.16
CA LEU A 89 32.35 3.21 -26.86
C LEU A 89 33.31 2.26 -27.58
N ASP A 90 33.78 2.67 -28.76
CA ASP A 90 34.86 2.02 -29.49
C ASP A 90 36.24 2.51 -29.02
N GLU A 91 37.31 2.00 -29.64
CA GLU A 91 38.70 2.34 -29.30
C GLU A 91 39.03 3.82 -29.57
N GLN A 92 38.21 4.48 -30.39
CA GLN A 92 38.34 5.88 -30.77
C GLN A 92 37.53 6.81 -29.86
N GLY A 93 36.72 6.25 -28.95
CA GLY A 93 35.83 6.99 -28.07
C GLY A 93 34.49 7.37 -28.71
N ASP A 94 34.20 6.86 -29.91
CA ASP A 94 32.94 7.01 -30.60
C ASP A 94 31.93 5.95 -30.16
N ILE A 95 30.64 6.30 -30.23
CA ILE A 95 29.55 5.37 -29.89
C ILE A 95 29.45 4.28 -30.96
N LYS A 96 29.60 3.01 -30.55
CA LYS A 96 29.36 1.80 -31.35
C LYS A 96 28.00 1.81 -32.01
N LYS A 97 27.84 1.03 -33.09
CA LYS A 97 26.53 0.89 -33.73
C LYS A 97 25.57 0.09 -32.84
N PRO A 98 24.25 0.34 -32.89
CA PRO A 98 23.27 -0.39 -32.07
C PRO A 98 23.38 -1.92 -32.13
N LYS A 99 23.78 -2.47 -33.29
CA LYS A 99 23.94 -3.92 -33.47
C LYS A 99 25.12 -4.52 -32.70
N GLU A 100 26.07 -3.69 -32.29
CA GLU A 100 27.28 -4.07 -31.54
C GLU A 100 27.12 -3.80 -30.04
N TRP A 101 25.95 -3.31 -29.62
CA TRP A 101 25.69 -3.05 -28.21
C TRP A 101 25.48 -4.36 -27.45
N PRO A 102 25.97 -4.46 -26.20
CA PRO A 102 25.61 -5.56 -25.33
C PRO A 102 24.09 -5.63 -25.14
N HIS A 103 23.55 -6.84 -24.98
CA HIS A 103 22.11 -7.08 -24.85
C HIS A 103 21.44 -6.25 -23.73
N VAL A 104 22.17 -5.90 -22.67
CA VAL A 104 21.65 -5.07 -21.58
C VAL A 104 21.23 -3.68 -22.09
N TRP A 105 22.00 -3.12 -23.02
CA TRP A 105 21.76 -1.78 -23.58
C TRP A 105 20.53 -1.73 -24.51
N ASP A 106 20.19 -2.82 -25.20
CA ASP A 106 18.96 -2.90 -26.01
C ASP A 106 17.70 -2.65 -25.19
N ARG A 107 17.71 -3.04 -23.91
CA ARG A 107 16.59 -2.82 -22.99
C ARG A 107 16.69 -1.49 -22.24
N MET A 108 17.91 -0.99 -22.04
CA MET A 108 18.18 0.20 -21.22
C MET A 108 18.02 1.51 -21.97
N VAL A 109 18.25 1.53 -23.30
CA VAL A 109 18.16 2.75 -24.11
C VAL A 109 16.71 3.10 -24.39
N THR A 110 16.28 4.27 -23.92
CA THR A 110 14.94 4.81 -24.14
C THR A 110 14.85 5.59 -25.44
N SER A 111 15.92 6.28 -25.82
CA SER A 111 15.97 7.01 -27.09
C SER A 111 17.39 7.11 -27.64
N TYR A 112 17.51 6.89 -28.95
CA TYR A 112 18.72 7.11 -29.74
C TYR A 112 18.41 8.13 -30.83
N LYS A 113 19.11 9.29 -30.81
CA LYS A 113 18.94 10.34 -31.81
C LYS A 113 20.27 10.60 -32.51
N ILE A 114 20.25 10.56 -33.83
CA ILE A 114 21.36 10.98 -34.68
C ILE A 114 20.96 12.32 -35.30
N THR A 115 21.75 13.36 -35.06
CA THR A 115 21.56 14.66 -35.69
C THR A 115 22.78 14.95 -36.52
N GLU A 116 22.60 14.98 -37.84
CA GLU A 116 23.64 15.40 -38.77
C GLU A 116 23.46 16.89 -39.03
N ARG A 117 24.49 17.68 -38.76
CA ARG A 117 24.54 19.10 -39.11
C ARG A 117 25.68 19.30 -40.08
N THR A 118 25.36 19.79 -41.27
CA THR A 118 26.36 20.19 -42.25
C THR A 118 26.59 21.69 -42.09
N ASP A 119 27.81 22.08 -41.73
CA ASP A 119 28.19 23.48 -41.69
C ASP A 119 28.37 24.06 -43.10
N LYS A 120 28.39 25.40 -43.19
CA LYS A 120 28.54 26.13 -44.46
C LYS A 120 29.86 25.83 -45.21
N GLU A 121 30.82 25.19 -44.54
CA GLU A 121 32.10 24.74 -45.11
C GLU A 121 32.10 23.27 -45.56
N GLY A 122 30.95 22.58 -45.52
CA GLY A 122 30.83 21.20 -45.99
C GLY A 122 31.28 20.12 -44.99
N ASN A 123 31.70 20.51 -43.78
CA ASN A 123 31.96 19.59 -42.69
C ASN A 123 30.63 19.07 -42.13
N VAL A 124 30.49 17.74 -42.10
CA VAL A 124 29.33 17.05 -41.54
C VAL A 124 29.64 16.70 -40.08
N THR A 125 28.99 17.40 -39.16
CA THR A 125 29.07 17.14 -37.72
C THR A 125 27.93 16.19 -37.35
N VAL A 126 28.25 14.93 -37.06
CA VAL A 126 27.29 13.93 -36.63
C VAL A 126 27.24 13.91 -35.11
N THR A 127 26.18 14.44 -34.51
CA THR A 127 25.94 14.36 -33.06
C THR A 127 25.04 13.16 -32.76
N ARG A 128 25.50 12.26 -31.89
CA ARG A 128 24.75 11.10 -31.41
C ARG A 128 24.37 11.30 -29.95
N GLU A 129 23.08 11.31 -29.65
CA GLU A 129 22.53 11.45 -28.29
C GLU A 129 21.87 10.13 -27.88
N ILE A 130 22.28 9.58 -26.74
CA ILE A 130 21.66 8.41 -26.10
C ILE A 130 21.04 8.83 -24.78
N ARG A 131 19.77 8.50 -24.58
CA ARG A 131 19.14 8.54 -23.26
C ARG A 131 18.93 7.12 -22.76
N LYS A 132 19.42 6.85 -21.55
CA LYS A 132 19.26 5.58 -20.85
C LYS A 132 18.22 5.71 -19.72
N ASN A 133 17.55 4.61 -19.42
CA ASN A 133 16.69 4.51 -18.25
C ASN A 133 17.56 4.32 -16.99
N GLU A 134 17.81 5.41 -16.27
CA GLU A 134 18.35 5.36 -14.91
C GLU A 134 17.20 5.23 -13.92
N ASN A 135 17.03 4.02 -13.37
CA ASN A 135 16.14 3.82 -12.25
C ASN A 135 16.98 3.52 -11.00
N PRO A 136 17.24 4.53 -10.15
CA PRO A 136 18.06 4.34 -8.94
C PRO A 136 17.42 3.35 -7.95
N ARG A 137 16.11 3.13 -8.05
CA ARG A 137 15.42 2.11 -7.24
C ARG A 137 15.88 0.68 -7.56
N ARG A 138 16.58 0.43 -8.67
CA ARG A 138 17.13 -0.91 -8.98
C ARG A 138 18.09 -1.39 -7.90
N LEU A 139 19.04 -0.55 -7.49
CA LEU A 139 20.00 -0.88 -6.42
C LEU A 139 19.30 -1.07 -5.08
N GLU A 140 18.29 -0.25 -4.79
CA GLU A 140 17.43 -0.40 -3.61
C GLU A 140 16.68 -1.74 -3.61
N LEU A 141 16.12 -2.13 -4.75
CA LEU A 141 15.42 -3.41 -4.92
C LEU A 141 16.37 -4.61 -4.78
N ILE A 142 17.58 -4.53 -5.33
CA ILE A 142 18.64 -5.55 -5.16
C ILE A 142 18.99 -5.69 -3.68
N GLY A 143 19.27 -4.59 -2.98
CA GLY A 143 19.68 -4.66 -1.58
C GLY A 143 18.56 -5.01 -0.59
N LYS A 144 17.29 -4.79 -0.95
CA LYS A 144 16.11 -5.26 -0.20
C LYS A 144 15.86 -6.76 -0.36
N HIS A 145 16.50 -7.41 -1.32
CA HIS A 145 16.31 -8.84 -1.56
C HIS A 145 16.77 -9.68 -0.36
N ILE A 146 16.07 -10.80 -0.12
CA ILE A 146 16.18 -11.60 1.11
C ILE A 146 17.59 -12.17 1.30
N ASP A 147 18.31 -12.46 0.22
CA ASP A 147 19.66 -13.01 0.28
C ASP A 147 20.76 -11.94 0.34
N VAL A 148 20.48 -10.71 -0.10
CA VAL A 148 21.47 -9.62 -0.17
C VAL A 148 21.47 -8.76 1.10
N GLN A 149 20.31 -8.53 1.74
CA GLN A 149 20.14 -7.84 3.04
C GLN A 149 21.02 -6.60 3.28
N ALA A 150 21.38 -5.86 2.22
CA ALA A 150 22.36 -4.76 2.31
C ALA A 150 21.80 -3.52 3.04
N PHE A 151 20.48 -3.41 3.15
CA PHE A 151 19.78 -2.26 3.73
C PHE A 151 18.94 -2.59 4.96
N ARG A 152 19.23 -3.67 5.71
CA ARG A 152 18.67 -3.76 7.06
C ARG A 152 19.18 -2.56 7.85
N ASP A 153 18.27 -1.67 8.22
CA ASP A 153 18.50 -0.77 9.34
C ASP A 153 19.05 -1.64 10.46
N ARG A 154 20.26 -1.32 10.92
CA ARG A 154 20.84 -1.95 12.10
C ARG A 154 19.89 -1.65 13.24
N LEU A 155 18.91 -2.53 13.47
CA LEU A 155 18.19 -2.61 14.72
C LEU A 155 19.28 -2.89 15.76
N GLN A 156 19.76 -1.83 16.40
CA GLN A 156 20.43 -1.97 17.67
C GLN A 156 19.44 -2.76 18.53
N VAL A 157 19.84 -3.97 18.93
CA VAL A 157 19.10 -4.71 19.93
C VAL A 157 19.25 -3.89 21.20
N VAL A 158 18.29 -3.00 21.43
CA VAL A 158 18.23 -2.25 22.67
C VAL A 158 17.71 -3.23 23.71
N GLU A 159 18.58 -3.59 24.66
CA GLU A 159 18.23 -4.51 25.74
C GLU A 159 16.99 -4.01 26.48
N GLY A 160 16.16 -4.94 26.94
CA GLY A 160 14.74 -4.73 27.29
C GLY A 160 14.42 -3.65 28.34
N ASN A 161 15.41 -3.05 29.00
CA ASN A 161 15.21 -1.93 29.93
C ASN A 161 14.95 -0.59 29.22
N ASP A 162 15.53 -0.36 28.05
CA ASP A 162 15.41 0.93 27.36
C ASP A 162 14.08 1.08 26.63
N ILE A 163 13.43 -0.04 26.27
CA ILE A 163 12.10 -0.06 25.66
C ILE A 163 11.04 0.41 26.67
N VAL A 164 11.21 0.10 27.95
CA VAL A 164 10.34 0.57 29.04
C VAL A 164 10.54 2.06 29.26
N ALA A 165 11.78 2.54 29.24
CA ALA A 165 12.11 3.96 29.34
C ALA A 165 11.57 4.77 28.14
N MET A 166 11.70 4.24 26.92
CA MET A 166 11.14 4.88 25.71
C MET A 166 9.61 4.91 25.73
N LYS A 167 8.94 3.81 26.10
CA LYS A 167 7.47 3.78 26.20
C LYS A 167 6.96 4.72 27.30
N ALA A 168 7.66 4.82 28.42
CA ALA A 168 7.32 5.76 29.48
C ALA A 168 7.55 7.23 29.08
N ALA A 169 8.61 7.52 28.32
CA ALA A 169 8.86 8.85 27.77
C ALA A 169 7.83 9.23 26.71
N GLN A 170 7.45 8.29 25.84
CA GLN A 170 6.46 8.50 24.79
C GLN A 170 5.04 8.69 25.38
N ALA A 171 4.69 7.95 26.42
CA ALA A 171 3.42 8.16 27.15
C ALA A 171 3.36 9.53 27.83
N ARG A 172 4.48 10.04 28.36
CA ARG A 172 4.56 11.40 28.93
C ARG A 172 4.47 12.49 27.87
N ALA A 173 5.07 12.28 26.70
CA ALA A 173 4.96 13.21 25.57
C ALA A 173 3.53 13.30 25.03
N ILE A 174 2.83 12.16 24.93
CA ILE A 174 1.42 12.10 24.52
C ILE A 174 0.51 12.77 25.56
N ALA A 175 0.80 12.60 26.87
CA ALA A 175 0.05 13.28 27.92
C ALA A 175 0.27 14.80 27.92
N ALA A 176 1.48 15.27 27.63
CA ALA A 176 1.77 16.71 27.50
C ALA A 176 1.12 17.33 26.25
N GLN A 177 1.03 16.58 25.15
CA GLN A 177 0.31 17.02 23.94
C GLN A 177 -1.21 17.07 24.15
N ALA A 178 -1.76 16.18 24.98
CA ALA A 178 -3.18 16.22 25.35
C ALA A 178 -3.54 17.40 26.27
N GLU A 179 -2.59 17.92 27.05
CA GLU A 179 -2.78 19.16 27.83
C GLU A 179 -2.66 20.43 26.96
N GLU A 180 -1.85 20.42 25.88
CA GLU A 180 -1.78 21.53 24.91
C GLU A 180 -3.03 21.62 24.01
N ASP A 181 -3.69 20.49 23.72
CA ASP A 181 -4.89 20.44 22.87
C ASP A 181 -6.20 20.83 23.64
N GLU A 182 -6.19 20.88 24.98
CA GLU A 182 -7.33 21.37 25.79
C GLU A 182 -7.43 22.91 25.78
N ASP A 183 -6.34 23.62 25.49
CA ASP A 183 -6.28 25.10 25.42
C ASP A 183 -6.69 25.67 24.03
N ASP A 184 -6.83 24.84 22.99
CA ASP A 184 -7.14 25.27 21.61
C ASP A 184 -8.66 25.32 21.31
N TRP A 185 -9.53 24.78 22.18
CA TRP A 185 -10.99 24.87 22.01
C TRP A 185 -11.58 26.24 22.43
N GLY A 186 -10.74 27.19 22.83
CA GLY A 186 -11.14 28.51 23.34
C GLY A 186 -11.16 29.66 22.33
N LYS A 187 -10.87 29.43 21.04
CA LYS A 187 -10.81 30.51 20.04
C LYS A 187 -11.39 30.13 18.69
N GLN A 188 -12.70 30.30 18.54
CA GLN A 188 -13.29 30.64 17.25
C GLN A 188 -14.30 31.76 17.47
N ASP A 189 -13.85 32.98 17.20
CA ASP A 189 -14.66 34.19 17.13
C ASP A 189 -15.66 34.13 15.96
N ASP A 190 -16.82 34.74 16.21
CA ASP A 190 -17.68 35.47 15.27
C ASP A 190 -18.13 34.77 13.98
N ILE A 191 -19.24 34.04 14.08
CA ILE A 191 -20.16 33.84 12.94
C ILE A 191 -21.51 34.45 13.31
N GLU A 192 -21.84 35.53 12.60
CA GLU A 192 -23.07 36.31 12.66
C GLU A 192 -24.31 35.42 12.48
N GLN A 193 -25.21 35.45 13.46
CA GLN A 193 -26.45 34.66 13.49
C GLN A 193 -27.52 35.23 12.55
N PRO A 194 -28.23 34.42 11.74
CA PRO A 194 -29.63 34.67 11.47
C PRO A 194 -30.48 33.96 12.54
N GLU A 195 -31.33 34.74 13.20
CA GLU A 195 -32.31 34.28 14.19
C GLU A 195 -33.23 33.21 13.59
N GLU A 196 -33.19 32.00 14.14
CA GLU A 196 -34.25 31.01 13.99
C GLU A 196 -34.59 30.49 15.40
N GLU A 197 -35.67 31.01 15.97
CA GLU A 197 -36.28 30.50 17.20
C GLU A 197 -36.67 29.04 16.98
N VAL A 198 -35.95 28.12 17.63
CA VAL A 198 -36.41 26.74 17.82
C VAL A 198 -36.42 26.48 19.31
N GLU A 199 -37.63 26.50 19.86
CA GLU A 199 -37.97 26.13 21.23
C GLU A 199 -37.26 24.82 21.61
N SER A 200 -36.41 24.89 22.64
CA SER A 200 -35.82 23.71 23.26
C SER A 200 -36.89 22.97 24.07
N SER A 201 -37.68 22.14 23.38
CA SER A 201 -38.43 21.07 24.03
C SER A 201 -37.45 20.02 24.53
N THR A 202 -37.22 19.99 25.83
CA THR A 202 -36.43 18.97 26.49
C THR A 202 -37.25 17.69 26.57
N PHE A 203 -36.81 16.65 25.85
CA PHE A 203 -37.31 15.27 25.84
C PHE A 203 -37.41 14.59 27.25
N ALA A 204 -37.03 15.29 28.32
CA ALA A 204 -37.17 14.85 29.70
C ALA A 204 -38.61 15.03 30.24
N ASP A 205 -39.38 16.01 29.75
CA ASP A 205 -40.73 16.28 30.27
C ASP A 205 -41.79 15.32 29.69
N ASP A 206 -41.58 14.81 28.47
CA ASP A 206 -42.51 13.89 27.81
C ASP A 206 -42.48 12.47 28.41
N LEU A 207 -41.36 12.06 29.02
CA LEU A 207 -41.24 10.75 29.66
C LEU A 207 -41.98 10.70 31.01
N GLU A 208 -42.01 11.81 31.74
CA GLU A 208 -42.73 11.92 33.02
C GLU A 208 -44.25 12.03 32.79
N ALA A 209 -44.68 12.75 31.74
CA ALA A 209 -46.09 12.83 31.35
C ALA A 209 -46.64 11.49 30.84
N ALA A 210 -45.83 10.69 30.14
CA ALA A 210 -46.22 9.36 29.67
C ALA A 210 -46.34 8.34 30.82
N GLN A 211 -45.46 8.42 31.84
CA GLN A 211 -45.52 7.55 33.02
C GLN A 211 -46.67 7.91 33.96
N ALA A 212 -47.02 9.19 34.10
CA ALA A 212 -48.19 9.62 34.88
C ALA A 212 -49.53 9.18 34.25
N LYS A 213 -49.63 9.15 32.92
CA LYS A 213 -50.85 8.74 32.20
C LYS A 213 -51.08 7.23 32.25
N ALA A 214 -50.02 6.43 32.34
CA ALA A 214 -50.11 4.97 32.49
C ALA A 214 -50.55 4.56 33.91
N LEU A 215 -50.17 5.31 34.95
CA LEU A 215 -50.61 5.04 36.34
C LEU A 215 -52.07 5.45 36.61
N ALA A 216 -52.60 6.48 35.92
CA ALA A 216 -53.98 6.93 36.11
C ALA A 216 -55.04 6.07 35.39
N SER A 217 -54.64 5.25 34.41
CA SER A 217 -55.58 4.39 33.67
C SER A 217 -55.88 3.05 34.36
N ASN A 218 -55.22 2.71 35.47
CA ASN A 218 -55.33 1.41 36.12
C ASN A 218 -56.11 1.44 37.44
N GLN A 219 -56.97 2.45 37.64
CA GLN A 219 -57.73 2.65 38.88
C GLN A 219 -59.24 2.90 38.67
N TYR A 220 -59.80 2.45 37.55
CA TYR A 220 -61.24 2.34 37.35
C TYR A 220 -61.54 1.06 36.55
N ASP A 221 -61.67 -0.07 37.24
CA ASP A 221 -62.36 -1.28 36.75
C ASP A 221 -62.60 -2.28 37.91
N ASP A 222 -62.94 -1.77 39.11
CA ASP A 222 -63.47 -2.61 40.18
C ASP A 222 -64.52 -1.81 40.99
N GLU A 223 -65.63 -2.46 41.34
CA GLU A 223 -66.94 -1.94 41.79
C GLU A 223 -67.86 -1.48 40.63
N GLY A 224 -68.82 -2.25 40.10
CA GLY A 224 -69.59 -3.39 40.62
C GLY A 224 -71.03 -2.93 40.86
N GLU A 225 -71.98 -3.36 40.02
CA GLU A 225 -73.38 -3.42 40.45
C GLU A 225 -74.15 -4.56 39.77
N TYR A 226 -74.90 -5.24 40.64
CA TYR A 226 -75.79 -6.38 40.43
C TYR A 226 -77.07 -6.00 39.69
#